data_AF-A0A7J6DL90-F1
#
_entry.id   AF-A0A7J6DL90-F1
#
_cell.length_a   1.000
_cell.length_b   1.000
_cell.length_c   1.000
_cell.angle_alpha   90.00
_cell.angle_beta   90.00
_cell.angle_gamma   90.00
#
_symmetry.space_group_name_H-M   'P 1'
#
loop_
_entity.id
_entity.type
_entity.pdbx_description
1 polymer ?
#
loop_
_entity_poly.entity_id
_entity_poly.type
_entity_poly.pdbx_seq_one_letter_code
_entity_poly.pdbx_strand_id
1 'polypeptide(L)'
;MLIWKDSTSGSYSVKGAYWVDQKARFGVCKPLWKWIWDPKIHPRVSMMIWRSCLKIIPTGDKFSPSNTCPVCLSVPESPIHLFARCAFASVIWFSGPLSVRIESIPGNCISSLITNLCSNLDRFLRTRMLVYAGVIMESIWKHRNLITHSTGPLQSIESVRLEH
;
A
#
# COMPACT_ATOMS: atom_id res chain seq x y z
N MET A 1 41.78 6.96 -20.95
CA MET A 1 41.06 7.12 -19.66
C MET A 1 39.92 6.10 -19.65
N LEU A 2 39.85 5.24 -18.63
CA LEU A 2 38.84 4.18 -18.55
C LEU A 2 37.66 4.70 -17.72
N ILE A 3 36.50 4.89 -18.36
CA ILE A 3 35.30 5.48 -17.75
C ILE A 3 34.24 4.38 -17.62
N TRP A 4 33.68 4.22 -16.42
CA TRP A 4 32.61 3.26 -16.19
C TRP A 4 31.28 3.82 -16.72
N LYS A 5 30.78 3.20 -17.81
CA LYS A 5 29.60 3.66 -18.55
C LYS A 5 28.31 3.75 -17.71
N ASP A 6 28.18 2.95 -16.66
CA ASP A 6 26.98 2.88 -15.83
C ASP A 6 27.07 3.78 -14.57
N SER A 7 28.02 4.71 -14.50
CA SER A 7 28.20 5.65 -13.38
C SER A 7 28.10 7.10 -13.86
N THR A 8 27.30 7.91 -13.18
CA THR A 8 27.19 9.36 -13.43
C THR A 8 28.48 10.13 -13.11
N SER A 9 29.33 9.61 -12.23
CA SER A 9 30.65 10.19 -11.93
C SER A 9 31.77 9.58 -12.79
N GLY A 10 31.48 8.62 -13.65
CA GLY A 10 32.45 7.89 -14.47
C GLY A 10 33.38 6.94 -13.69
N SER A 11 33.30 6.94 -12.36
CA SER A 11 34.10 6.08 -11.49
C SER A 11 33.46 4.70 -11.28
N TYR A 12 34.31 3.66 -11.26
CA TYR A 12 33.90 2.31 -10.91
C TYR A 12 33.62 2.21 -9.40
N SER A 13 32.57 1.47 -9.05
CA SER A 13 32.34 1.02 -7.68
C SER A 13 31.82 -0.41 -7.66
N VAL A 14 32.27 -1.20 -6.68
CA VAL A 14 31.82 -2.59 -6.49
C VAL A 14 30.31 -2.66 -6.34
N LYS A 15 29.72 -1.73 -5.60
CA LYS A 15 28.26 -1.60 -5.44
C LYS A 15 27.56 -1.34 -6.78
N GLY A 16 28.09 -0.44 -7.61
CA GLY A 16 27.53 -0.15 -8.93
C GLY A 16 27.59 -1.35 -9.86
N ALA A 17 28.74 -2.02 -9.94
CA ALA A 17 28.93 -3.22 -10.75
C ALA A 17 28.00 -4.37 -10.31
N TYR A 18 27.87 -4.60 -9.00
CA TYR A 18 26.92 -5.57 -8.44
C TYR A 18 25.47 -5.28 -8.85
N TRP A 19 25.03 -4.02 -8.78
CA TRP A 19 23.67 -3.65 -9.21
C TRP A 19 23.45 -3.82 -10.71
N VAL A 20 24.46 -3.56 -11.54
CA VAL A 20 24.39 -3.78 -12.99
C VAL A 20 24.22 -5.26 -13.30
N ASP A 21 25.04 -6.11 -12.69
CA ASP A 21 24.98 -7.58 -12.85
C ASP A 21 23.65 -8.16 -12.36
N GLN A 22 23.17 -7.72 -11.20
CA GLN A 22 21.95 -8.26 -10.60
C GLN A 22 20.66 -7.56 -11.08
N LYS A 23 20.74 -6.60 -12.00
CA LYS A 23 19.59 -5.83 -12.51
C LYS A 23 18.50 -6.71 -13.11
N ALA A 24 18.88 -7.79 -13.79
CA ALA A 24 17.93 -8.74 -14.39
C ALA A 24 17.17 -9.54 -13.31
N ARG A 25 17.79 -9.79 -12.14
CA ARG A 25 17.18 -10.55 -11.05
C ARG A 25 16.28 -9.71 -10.15
N PHE A 26 16.71 -8.50 -9.78
CA PHE A 26 15.99 -7.67 -8.81
C PHE A 26 15.21 -6.51 -9.44
N GLY A 27 15.39 -6.25 -10.74
CA GLY A 27 14.77 -5.13 -11.45
C GLY A 27 15.31 -3.77 -11.00
N VAL A 28 14.61 -2.70 -11.40
CA VAL A 28 14.96 -1.33 -10.98
C VAL A 28 14.56 -1.12 -9.52
N CYS A 29 15.49 -0.65 -8.69
CA CYS A 29 15.21 -0.26 -7.31
C CYS A 29 14.14 0.85 -7.29
N LYS A 30 12.90 0.49 -6.97
CA LYS A 30 11.80 1.45 -6.94
C LYS A 30 12.02 2.43 -5.78
N PRO A 31 12.03 3.75 -6.03
CA PRO A 31 12.22 4.75 -4.98
C PRO A 31 11.14 4.62 -3.89
N LEU A 32 9.95 4.15 -4.27
CA LEU A 32 8.85 3.79 -3.37
C LEU A 32 9.29 2.95 -2.17
N TRP A 33 10.14 1.93 -2.35
CA TRP A 33 10.56 1.06 -1.24
C TRP A 33 11.41 1.80 -0.22
N LYS A 34 12.28 2.70 -0.68
CA LYS A 34 13.05 3.56 0.23
C LYS A 34 12.15 4.50 1.02
N TRP A 35 11.03 4.93 0.44
CA TRP A 35 10.09 5.83 1.10
C TRP A 35 9.23 5.10 2.14
N ILE A 36 8.70 3.93 1.80
CA ILE A 36 7.86 3.12 2.70
C ILE A 36 8.63 2.68 3.94
N TRP A 37 9.92 2.36 3.80
CA TRP A 37 10.80 1.92 4.87
C TRP A 37 11.62 3.07 5.49
N ASP A 38 11.18 4.32 5.36
CA ASP A 38 11.81 5.42 6.10
C ASP A 38 11.62 5.19 7.61
N PRO A 39 12.68 5.28 8.44
CA PRO A 39 12.61 4.98 9.88
C PRO A 39 11.65 5.89 10.66
N LYS A 40 11.23 7.03 10.08
CA LYS A 40 10.21 7.91 10.68
C LYS A 40 8.79 7.38 10.51
N ILE A 41 8.58 6.33 9.71
CA ILE A 41 7.28 5.69 9.51
C ILE A 41 7.20 4.46 10.42
N HIS A 42 6.12 4.35 11.18
CA HIS A 42 5.92 3.21 12.06
C HIS A 42 5.81 1.90 11.23
N PRO A 43 6.49 0.79 11.61
CA PRO A 43 6.55 -0.43 10.82
C PRO A 43 5.18 -1.01 10.43
N ARG A 44 4.18 -0.87 11.30
CA ARG A 44 2.78 -1.27 11.02
C ARG A 44 2.21 -0.58 9.77
N VAL A 45 2.43 0.73 9.65
CA VAL A 45 1.99 1.53 8.49
C VAL A 45 2.76 1.11 7.24
N SER A 46 4.09 0.97 7.36
CA SER A 46 4.93 0.48 6.27
C SER A 46 4.47 -0.87 5.75
N MET A 47 4.15 -1.81 6.65
CA MET A 47 3.62 -3.12 6.32
C MET A 47 2.27 -3.07 5.62
N MET A 48 1.35 -2.22 6.06
CA MET A 48 0.06 -2.05 5.40
C MET A 48 0.23 -1.60 3.94
N ILE A 49 1.00 -0.53 3.72
CA ILE A 49 1.24 0.01 2.38
C ILE A 49 1.99 -1.03 1.53
N TRP A 50 3.04 -1.65 2.06
CA TRP A 50 3.83 -2.64 1.34
C TRP A 50 3.01 -3.86 0.90
N ARG A 51 2.21 -4.43 1.81
CA ARG A 51 1.32 -5.57 1.48
C ARG A 51 0.29 -5.18 0.42
N SER A 52 -0.25 -3.96 0.49
CA SER A 52 -1.18 -3.43 -0.51
C SER A 52 -0.51 -3.26 -1.88
N CYS A 53 0.72 -2.75 -1.91
CA CYS A 53 1.53 -2.60 -3.12
C CYS A 53 1.80 -3.94 -3.81
N LEU A 54 2.05 -5.00 -3.03
CA LEU A 54 2.29 -6.36 -3.53
C LEU A 54 1.01 -7.15 -3.81
N LYS A 55 -0.17 -6.59 -3.54
CA LYS A 55 -1.47 -7.27 -3.66
C LYS A 55 -1.51 -8.59 -2.86
N ILE A 56 -0.85 -8.66 -1.71
CA ILE A 56 -0.82 -9.87 -0.85
C ILE A 56 -1.79 -9.81 0.33
N ILE A 57 -2.56 -8.73 0.43
CA ILE A 57 -3.68 -8.61 1.37
C ILE A 57 -4.80 -9.56 0.91
N PRO A 58 -5.52 -10.25 1.83
CA PRO A 58 -6.59 -11.18 1.46
C PRO A 58 -7.83 -10.42 0.96
N THR A 59 -7.79 -9.97 -0.29
CA THR A 59 -8.94 -9.41 -1.00
C THR A 59 -9.80 -10.53 -1.60
N GLY A 60 -11.08 -10.25 -1.83
CA GLY A 60 -12.10 -11.19 -2.29
C GLY A 60 -11.77 -11.84 -3.63
N ASP A 61 -10.95 -11.20 -4.48
CA ASP A 61 -10.38 -11.75 -5.70
C ASP A 61 -9.60 -13.06 -5.51
N LYS A 62 -9.21 -13.40 -4.27
CA LYS A 62 -8.44 -14.62 -3.97
C LYS A 62 -9.19 -15.69 -3.18
N PHE A 63 -10.28 -15.35 -2.48
CA PHE A 63 -10.85 -16.22 -1.44
C PHE A 63 -12.38 -16.21 -1.32
N SER A 64 -13.11 -15.36 -2.06
CA SER A 64 -14.56 -15.25 -1.92
C SER A 64 -15.28 -15.78 -3.17
N PRO A 65 -16.39 -16.55 -3.03
CA PRO A 65 -17.24 -16.94 -4.15
C PRO A 65 -17.94 -15.73 -4.79
N SER A 66 -18.12 -14.66 -4.00
CA SER A 66 -18.54 -13.34 -4.45
C SER A 66 -17.28 -12.51 -4.72
N ASN A 67 -16.99 -12.23 -5.98
CA ASN A 67 -15.89 -11.34 -6.35
C ASN A 67 -16.20 -9.86 -6.08
N THR A 68 -17.41 -9.52 -5.66
CA THR A 68 -17.86 -8.13 -5.49
C THR A 68 -17.31 -7.53 -4.20
N CYS A 69 -16.85 -6.28 -4.26
CA CYS A 69 -16.38 -5.52 -3.11
C CYS A 69 -17.46 -5.50 -2.00
N PRO A 70 -17.15 -5.98 -0.78
CA PRO A 70 -18.13 -6.05 0.31
C PRO A 70 -18.54 -4.66 0.84
N VAL A 71 -17.80 -3.62 0.48
CA VAL A 71 -18.06 -2.25 0.95
C VAL A 71 -19.02 -1.51 0.03
N CYS A 72 -18.79 -1.52 -1.29
CA CYS A 72 -19.65 -0.81 -2.25
C CYS A 72 -20.64 -1.71 -3.00
N LEU A 73 -20.48 -3.03 -2.91
CA LEU A 73 -21.35 -4.05 -3.51
C LEU A 73 -21.55 -3.92 -5.03
N SER A 74 -20.67 -3.20 -5.74
CA SER A 74 -20.87 -2.85 -7.15
C SER A 74 -19.77 -3.28 -8.11
N VAL A 75 -18.51 -3.36 -7.65
CA VAL A 75 -17.33 -3.63 -8.50
C VAL A 75 -16.53 -4.78 -7.90
N PRO A 76 -15.84 -5.60 -8.71
CA PRO A 76 -14.95 -6.63 -8.18
C PRO A 76 -13.91 -6.08 -7.19
N GLU A 77 -13.71 -6.79 -6.08
CA GLU A 77 -12.75 -6.40 -5.06
C GLU A 77 -11.33 -6.54 -5.58
N SER A 78 -10.57 -5.45 -5.57
CA SER A 78 -9.12 -5.47 -5.77
C SER A 78 -8.49 -4.43 -4.84
N PRO A 79 -7.19 -4.53 -4.52
CA PRO A 79 -6.55 -3.55 -3.64
C PRO A 79 -6.71 -2.11 -4.11
N ILE A 80 -6.55 -1.85 -5.42
CA ILE A 80 -6.71 -0.51 -6.00
C ILE A 80 -8.16 -0.02 -5.90
N HIS A 81 -9.13 -0.91 -6.11
CA HIS A 81 -10.52 -0.56 -5.93
C HIS A 81 -10.80 -0.25 -4.45
N LEU A 82 -10.51 -1.19 -3.56
CA LEU A 82 -10.79 -1.07 -2.13
C LEU A 82 -10.22 0.20 -1.51
N PHE A 83 -8.97 0.57 -1.83
CA PHE A 83 -8.30 1.70 -1.18
C PHE A 83 -8.42 3.04 -1.91
N ALA A 84 -8.87 3.08 -3.17
CA ALA A 84 -8.81 4.31 -3.97
C ALA A 84 -9.91 4.51 -5.03
N ARG A 85 -10.56 3.45 -5.54
CA ARG A 85 -11.61 3.59 -6.57
C ARG A 85 -13.01 3.27 -6.06
N CYS A 86 -13.11 2.71 -4.85
CA CYS A 86 -14.36 2.48 -4.17
C CYS A 86 -14.95 3.82 -3.72
N ALA A 87 -16.25 4.03 -3.94
CA ALA A 87 -16.95 5.25 -3.53
C ALA A 87 -16.75 5.54 -2.02
N PHE A 88 -16.81 4.49 -1.20
CA PHE A 88 -16.50 4.59 0.23
C PHE A 88 -15.08 5.11 0.47
N ALA A 89 -14.08 4.55 -0.22
CA ALA A 89 -12.70 4.98 -0.07
C ALA A 89 -12.53 6.45 -0.47
N SER A 90 -13.09 6.88 -1.60
CA SER A 90 -13.08 8.29 -2.03
C SER A 90 -13.63 9.23 -0.96
N VAL A 91 -14.75 8.86 -0.34
CA VAL A 91 -15.33 9.65 0.76
C VAL A 91 -14.37 9.70 1.94
N ILE A 92 -13.82 8.58 2.41
CA ILE A 92 -12.91 8.55 3.56
C ILE A 92 -11.65 9.40 3.32
N TRP A 93 -11.07 9.32 2.12
CA TRP A 93 -9.91 10.14 1.74
C TRP A 93 -10.21 11.64 1.72
N PHE A 94 -11.41 12.01 1.26
CA PHE A 94 -11.87 13.39 1.18
C PHE A 94 -12.33 13.96 2.53
N SER A 95 -12.90 13.14 3.41
CA SER A 95 -13.36 13.52 4.74
C SER A 95 -12.22 13.69 5.75
N GLY A 96 -11.01 13.19 5.44
CA GLY A 96 -9.86 13.39 6.31
C GLY A 96 -9.25 14.79 6.22
N PRO A 97 -8.30 15.14 7.12
CA PRO A 97 -7.75 16.49 7.26
C PRO A 97 -7.08 17.09 6.02
N LEU A 98 -6.71 16.26 5.04
CA LEU A 98 -6.05 16.68 3.81
C LEU A 98 -6.98 16.71 2.59
N SER A 99 -8.25 16.31 2.76
CA SER A 99 -9.29 16.29 1.73
C SER A 99 -8.82 15.84 0.35
N VAL A 100 -8.14 14.69 0.31
CA VAL A 100 -7.50 14.18 -0.90
C VAL A 100 -8.56 13.57 -1.82
N ARG A 101 -8.66 14.07 -3.05
CA ARG A 101 -9.43 13.45 -4.13
C ARG A 101 -8.65 12.28 -4.72
N ILE A 102 -8.63 11.17 -4.00
CA ILE A 102 -7.78 10.01 -4.32
C ILE A 102 -8.10 9.42 -5.70
N GLU A 103 -9.35 9.49 -6.13
CA GLU A 103 -9.82 9.03 -7.45
C GLU A 103 -9.18 9.78 -8.61
N SER A 104 -8.80 11.05 -8.40
CA SER A 104 -8.13 11.88 -9.41
C SER A 104 -6.64 11.56 -9.53
N ILE A 105 -6.06 10.81 -8.59
CA ILE A 105 -4.65 10.44 -8.65
C ILE A 105 -4.47 9.28 -9.65
N PRO A 106 -3.59 9.43 -10.67
CA PRO A 106 -3.37 8.38 -11.65
C PRO A 106 -2.70 7.17 -11.02
N GLY A 107 -3.13 5.98 -11.43
CA GLY A 107 -2.55 4.73 -10.95
C GLY A 107 -3.50 3.55 -11.14
N ASN A 108 -2.99 2.51 -11.80
CA ASN A 108 -3.68 1.22 -12.01
C ASN A 108 -3.41 0.19 -10.89
N CYS A 109 -2.49 0.48 -9.98
CA CYS A 109 -2.20 -0.33 -8.81
C CYS A 109 -1.76 0.56 -7.64
N ILE A 110 -1.76 0.02 -6.43
CA ILE A 110 -1.38 0.77 -5.23
C ILE A 110 0.05 1.31 -5.33
N SER A 111 0.98 0.53 -5.92
CA SER A 111 2.36 0.99 -6.10
C SER A 111 2.46 2.26 -6.96
N SER A 112 1.76 2.31 -8.10
CA SER A 112 1.77 3.49 -8.98
C SER A 112 1.01 4.66 -8.37
N LEU A 113 -0.13 4.39 -7.72
CA LEU A 113 -0.93 5.39 -7.00
C LEU A 113 -0.12 6.10 -5.90
N ILE A 114 0.49 5.33 -4.98
CA ILE A 114 1.27 5.88 -3.86
C ILE A 114 2.50 6.61 -4.37
N THR A 115 3.13 6.11 -5.44
CA THR A 115 4.24 6.81 -6.08
C THR A 115 3.79 8.17 -6.57
N ASN A 116 2.71 8.24 -7.37
CA ASN A 116 2.19 9.49 -7.92
C ASN A 116 1.70 10.47 -6.83
N LEU A 117 1.13 9.96 -5.74
CA LEU A 117 0.74 10.75 -4.57
C LEU A 117 1.95 11.44 -3.90
N CYS A 118 3.13 10.83 -3.99
CA CYS A 118 4.31 11.19 -3.20
C CYS A 118 5.47 11.80 -4.00
N SER A 119 5.48 11.68 -5.33
CA SER A 119 6.64 12.02 -6.19
C SER A 119 7.06 13.48 -6.12
N ASN A 120 6.09 14.40 -6.02
CA ASN A 120 6.35 15.85 -6.03
C ASN A 120 6.54 16.46 -4.64
N LEU A 121 6.66 15.63 -3.61
CA LEU A 121 6.81 16.06 -2.22
C LEU A 121 8.26 15.97 -1.78
N ASP A 122 8.69 16.92 -0.95
CA ASP A 122 9.95 16.79 -0.22
C ASP A 122 9.92 15.59 0.75
N ARG A 123 11.08 15.25 1.33
CA ARG A 123 11.17 14.09 2.23
C ARG A 123 10.23 14.19 3.44
N PHE A 124 10.10 15.38 4.05
CA PHE A 124 9.29 15.58 5.24
C PHE A 124 7.80 15.43 4.94
N LEU A 125 7.31 16.13 3.92
CA LEU A 125 5.92 16.03 3.47
C LEU A 125 5.59 14.63 2.97
N ARG A 126 6.51 13.98 2.25
CA ARG A 126 6.34 12.60 1.78
C ARG A 126 6.14 11.63 2.94
N THR A 127 6.96 11.69 3.98
CA THR A 127 6.80 10.85 5.17
C THR A 127 5.43 11.07 5.80
N ARG A 128 5.00 12.33 5.99
CA ARG A 128 3.68 12.65 6.55
C ARG A 128 2.52 12.13 5.68
N MET A 129 2.65 12.26 4.36
CA MET A 129 1.65 11.75 3.41
C MET A 129 1.57 10.23 3.42
N LEU A 130 2.70 9.53 3.52
CA LEU A 130 2.71 8.06 3.63
C LEU A 130 2.10 7.60 4.95
N VAL A 131 2.38 8.27 6.06
CA VAL A 131 1.74 7.97 7.35
C VAL A 131 0.23 8.17 7.25
N TYR A 132 -0.21 9.32 6.72
CA TYR A 132 -1.62 9.61 6.51
C TYR A 132 -2.29 8.56 5.61
N ALA A 133 -1.69 8.26 4.45
CA ALA A 133 -2.18 7.26 3.52
C ALA A 133 -2.31 5.88 4.18
N GLY A 134 -1.29 5.47 4.93
CA GLY A 134 -1.30 4.20 5.64
C GLY A 134 -2.40 4.12 6.70
N VAL A 135 -2.64 5.19 7.45
CA VAL A 135 -3.73 5.25 8.44
C VAL A 135 -5.10 5.15 7.76
N ILE A 136 -5.32 5.88 6.66
CA ILE A 136 -6.56 5.79 5.89
C ILE A 136 -6.77 4.37 5.35
N MET A 137 -5.74 3.78 4.75
CA MET A 137 -5.78 2.40 4.25
C MET A 137 -6.06 1.39 5.37
N GLU A 138 -5.45 1.55 6.55
CA GLU A 138 -5.74 0.73 7.73
C GLU A 138 -7.20 0.85 8.17
N SER A 139 -7.76 2.05 8.20
CA SER A 139 -9.15 2.29 8.59
C SER A 139 -10.12 1.65 7.59
N ILE A 140 -9.89 1.83 6.28
CA ILE A 140 -10.67 1.18 5.24
C ILE A 140 -10.59 -0.36 5.37
N TRP A 141 -9.39 -0.90 5.57
CA TRP A 141 -9.19 -2.33 5.73
C TRP A 141 -9.93 -2.90 6.95
N LYS A 142 -9.84 -2.22 8.09
CA LYS A 142 -10.57 -2.63 9.31
C LYS A 142 -12.07 -2.62 9.09
N HIS A 143 -12.60 -1.58 8.43
CA HIS A 143 -14.04 -1.49 8.14
C HIS A 143 -14.50 -2.60 7.18
N ARG A 144 -13.73 -2.86 6.12
CA ARG A 144 -13.98 -3.99 5.21
C ARG A 144 -14.01 -5.31 5.97
N ASN A 145 -13.01 -5.57 6.81
CA ASN A 145 -12.95 -6.80 7.61
C ASN A 145 -14.10 -6.92 8.60
N LEU A 146 -14.51 -5.81 9.21
CA LEU A 146 -15.69 -5.79 10.04
C LEU A 146 -16.89 -6.30 9.23
N ILE A 147 -17.18 -5.74 8.05
CA ILE A 147 -18.30 -6.19 7.21
C ILE A 147 -18.18 -7.69 6.88
N THR A 148 -17.01 -8.14 6.41
CA THR A 148 -16.80 -9.54 5.99
C THR A 148 -16.95 -10.54 7.13
N HIS A 149 -16.53 -10.19 8.35
CA HIS A 149 -16.57 -11.10 9.50
C HIS A 149 -17.81 -10.89 10.40
N SER A 150 -18.53 -9.77 10.27
CA SER A 150 -19.80 -9.54 11.00
C SER A 150 -20.96 -10.37 10.47
N THR A 151 -20.86 -10.89 9.24
CA THR A 151 -21.90 -11.71 8.61
C THR A 151 -21.74 -13.21 8.86
N GLY A 152 -20.78 -13.63 9.68
CA GLY A 152 -20.69 -14.99 10.22
C GLY A 152 -21.29 -15.04 11.64
N PRO A 153 -21.79 -16.20 12.11
CA PRO A 153 -22.24 -16.32 13.49
C PRO A 153 -21.05 -15.97 14.38
N LEU A 154 -21.24 -15.00 15.26
CA LEU A 154 -20.33 -14.66 16.34
C LEU A 154 -19.95 -15.97 17.05
N GLN A 155 -18.79 -16.54 16.72
CA GLN A 155 -18.15 -17.52 17.57
C GLN A 155 -17.68 -16.76 18.81
N SER A 156 -18.60 -16.64 19.77
CA SER A 156 -18.38 -16.99 21.18
C SER A 156 -16.91 -17.11 21.58
N ILE A 157 -16.25 -15.97 21.78
CA ILE A 157 -15.02 -15.88 22.59
C ILE A 157 -15.38 -15.74 24.08
N GLU A 158 -16.65 -15.91 24.46
CA GLU A 158 -17.12 -15.85 25.86
C GLU A 158 -17.10 -17.19 26.62
N SER A 159 -16.63 -18.31 26.05
CA SER A 159 -16.65 -19.61 26.76
C SER A 159 -15.28 -20.22 27.08
N VAL A 160 -14.17 -19.47 27.07
CA VAL A 160 -12.82 -20.01 27.45
C VAL A 160 -12.13 -19.19 28.56
N ARG A 161 -12.89 -18.47 29.39
CA ARG A 161 -12.36 -17.87 30.63
C ARG A 161 -13.24 -18.14 31.85
N LEU A 162 -13.65 -19.38 32.00
CA LEU A 162 -13.90 -20.08 33.26
C LEU A 162 -13.45 -21.50 32.94
N GLU A 163 -12.25 -21.93 33.28
CA GLU A 163 -11.91 -22.51 34.58
C GLU A 163 -10.38 -22.59 34.73
N HIS A 164 -9.94 -22.60 35.99
CA HIS A 164 -8.58 -22.63 36.57
C HIS A 164 -7.95 -21.27 36.87
#